data_AF-A0A4Q4ZJ96-F1
#
_entry.id   AF-A0A4Q4ZJ96-F1
#
_cell.length_a   1.000
_cell.length_b   1.000
_cell.length_c   1.000
_cell.angle_alpha   90.00
_cell.angle_beta   90.00
_cell.angle_gamma   90.00
#
_symmetry.space_group_name_H-M   'P 1'
#
loop_
_entity.id
_entity.type
_entity.pdbx_description
1 polymer ?
#
loop_
_entity_poly.entity_id
_entity_poly.type
_entity_poly.pdbx_seq_one_letter_code
_entity_poly.pdbx_strand_id
1 'polypeptide(L)'
;MSANRSVGSGWRHCTSARSAFGVCRDARSEGNHAPMNEDTSDATVAHALPMHAFVADSGMAPITVELQYDPADPYAVAAVFHGDDDPVRWLLGRDLLHDGTRVAVGHGDVHVWPSVGPGGSWVVVVELISPDGRVMVQAERDDVDAFLEASARLVPYGAESAYCDVDTLIADLLTSSPGDPTTRRGR
;
A
#
# COMPACT_ATOMS: atom_id res chain seq x y z
N MET A 1 -18.49 31.10 0.51
CA MET A 1 -17.97 30.71 1.84
C MET A 1 -18.52 29.33 2.15
N SER A 2 -17.84 28.27 1.69
CA SER A 2 -18.25 26.89 1.97
C SER A 2 -17.41 26.39 3.13
N ALA A 3 -18.07 26.06 4.24
CA ALA A 3 -17.44 25.65 5.47
C ALA A 3 -16.90 24.22 5.34
N ASN A 4 -15.58 24.09 5.45
CA ASN A 4 -14.85 22.85 5.64
C ASN A 4 -15.30 22.24 6.99
N ARG A 5 -16.22 21.28 6.96
CA ARG A 5 -16.61 20.53 8.17
C ARG A 5 -15.64 19.36 8.34
N SER A 6 -14.74 19.52 9.31
CA SER A 6 -13.84 18.51 9.86
C SER A 6 -14.54 17.17 10.03
N VAL A 7 -13.93 16.12 9.47
CA VAL A 7 -14.29 14.72 9.69
C VAL A 7 -13.59 14.23 10.97
N GLY A 8 -13.76 14.96 12.05
CA GLY A 8 -13.11 14.67 13.32
C GLY A 8 -13.96 13.75 14.17
N SER A 9 -14.14 12.46 13.84
CA SER A 9 -14.46 11.43 14.88
C SER A 9 -14.26 9.96 14.53
N GLY A 10 -14.51 9.56 13.28
CA GLY A 10 -14.58 8.13 12.93
C GLY A 10 -13.23 7.40 12.93
N TRP A 11 -12.13 8.14 12.86
CA TRP A 11 -10.77 7.61 12.69
C TRP A 11 -10.05 7.30 14.01
N ARG A 12 -10.64 7.70 15.15
CA ARG A 12 -9.95 7.74 16.46
C ARG A 12 -9.50 6.39 17.02
N HIS A 13 -9.93 5.28 16.42
CA HIS A 13 -9.65 3.93 16.93
C HIS A 13 -8.76 3.07 16.03
N CYS A 14 -8.32 3.57 14.87
CA CYS A 14 -7.43 2.82 13.98
C CYS A 14 -5.96 3.08 14.36
N THR A 15 -5.51 2.57 15.51
CA THR A 15 -4.18 2.91 16.08
C THR A 15 -3.04 2.00 15.60
N SER A 16 -3.31 0.94 14.84
CA SER A 16 -2.26 -0.01 14.45
C SER A 16 -2.18 -0.27 12.94
N ALA A 17 -1.46 0.61 12.24
CA ALA A 17 -0.69 0.25 11.04
C ALA A 17 0.76 0.76 11.14
N ARG A 18 1.28 0.84 12.38
CA ARG A 18 2.71 1.06 12.63
C ARG A 18 3.39 -0.30 12.54
N SER A 19 4.31 -0.42 11.57
CA SER A 19 5.30 -1.49 11.44
C SER A 19 4.97 -2.58 10.42
N ALA A 20 5.14 -2.24 9.15
CA ALA A 20 5.88 -3.06 8.21
C ALA A 20 6.27 -2.19 7.01
N PHE A 21 7.42 -1.52 7.08
CA PHE A 21 8.18 -1.30 5.84
C PHE A 21 8.82 -2.66 5.55
N GLY A 22 8.36 -3.33 4.50
CA GLY A 22 8.90 -4.61 4.04
C GLY A 22 10.33 -4.42 3.55
N VAL A 23 11.29 -4.65 4.45
CA VAL A 23 12.56 -5.37 4.30
C VAL A 23 13.18 -5.55 2.89
N CYS A 24 13.16 -4.57 1.98
CA CYS A 24 14.09 -4.57 0.82
C CYS A 24 15.20 -3.50 0.97
N ARG A 25 15.31 -2.85 2.15
CA ARG A 25 16.22 -1.69 2.34
C ARG A 25 17.71 -2.03 2.43
N ASP A 26 18.11 -3.30 2.54
CA ASP A 26 19.53 -3.68 2.55
C ASP A 26 19.75 -5.02 1.84
N ALA A 27 19.94 -4.97 0.52
CA ALA A 27 20.53 -6.07 -0.24
C ALA A 27 21.57 -5.51 -1.22
N ARG A 28 22.61 -4.84 -0.69
CA ARG A 28 23.84 -4.64 -1.45
C ARG A 28 24.71 -5.89 -1.30
N SER A 29 24.47 -6.90 -2.12
CA SER A 29 25.45 -7.96 -2.38
C SER A 29 25.96 -7.82 -3.82
N GLU A 30 27.28 -7.71 -3.94
CA GLU A 30 27.99 -7.53 -5.20
C GLU A 30 27.86 -8.77 -6.09
N GLY A 31 27.35 -8.59 -7.31
CA GLY A 31 27.69 -9.43 -8.46
C GLY A 31 26.55 -10.09 -9.23
N ASN A 32 25.94 -9.36 -10.17
CA ASN A 32 25.82 -9.73 -11.59
C ASN A 32 25.21 -8.56 -12.37
N HIS A 33 25.89 -8.11 -13.43
CA HIS A 33 25.63 -6.85 -14.11
C HIS A 33 24.48 -6.99 -15.13
N ALA A 34 23.25 -6.68 -14.71
CA ALA A 34 22.23 -6.15 -15.63
C ALA A 34 22.56 -4.68 -15.96
N PRO A 35 22.16 -4.12 -17.11
CA PRO A 35 22.45 -2.73 -17.43
C PRO A 35 21.75 -1.82 -16.41
N MET A 36 22.51 -1.39 -15.41
CA MET A 36 22.13 -0.44 -14.38
C MET A 36 22.04 0.94 -15.03
N ASN A 37 20.83 1.45 -15.24
CA ASN A 37 20.65 2.89 -15.31
C ASN A 37 20.81 3.41 -13.87
N GLU A 38 21.97 4.00 -13.57
CA GLU A 38 22.37 4.56 -12.26
C GLU A 38 21.51 5.74 -11.75
N ASP A 39 20.31 5.95 -12.31
CA ASP A 39 19.42 7.07 -12.00
C ASP A 39 18.03 6.62 -11.48
N THR A 40 17.83 5.33 -11.20
CA THR A 40 16.50 4.79 -10.79
C THR A 40 16.33 4.66 -9.27
N SER A 41 17.42 4.80 -8.51
CA SER A 41 17.47 4.52 -7.06
C SER A 41 16.70 5.52 -6.18
N ASP A 42 16.17 6.60 -6.76
CA ASP A 42 15.43 7.67 -6.04
C ASP A 42 14.05 7.95 -6.68
N ALA A 43 13.67 7.18 -7.70
CA ALA A 43 12.44 7.39 -8.44
C ALA A 43 11.25 6.76 -7.71
N THR A 44 10.75 7.43 -6.67
CA THR A 44 9.46 7.09 -6.06
C THR A 44 8.33 7.76 -6.84
N VAL A 45 7.25 7.04 -7.13
CA VAL A 45 6.01 7.61 -7.68
C VAL A 45 5.05 7.87 -6.54
N ALA A 46 4.55 9.09 -6.43
CA ALA A 46 3.55 9.48 -5.44
C ALA A 46 2.39 10.23 -6.11
N HIS A 47 1.17 9.74 -5.94
CA HIS A 47 -0.05 10.37 -6.47
C HIS A 47 -1.05 10.58 -5.34
N ALA A 48 -1.39 11.84 -5.07
CA ALA A 48 -2.49 12.19 -4.18
C ALA A 48 -3.82 12.09 -4.94
N LEU A 49 -4.64 11.11 -4.59
CA LEU A 49 -5.90 10.83 -5.26
C LEU A 49 -7.09 11.30 -4.41
N PRO A 50 -8.04 12.05 -4.98
CA PRO A 50 -9.31 12.29 -4.33
C PRO A 50 -10.10 10.98 -4.29
N MET A 51 -10.53 10.57 -3.10
CA MET A 51 -11.30 9.36 -2.88
C MET A 51 -12.53 9.67 -2.03
N HIS A 52 -13.46 8.72 -1.99
CA HIS A 52 -14.53 8.76 -0.98
C HIS A 52 -14.40 7.57 -0.05
N ALA A 53 -14.36 7.83 1.25
CA ALA A 53 -14.39 6.81 2.28
C ALA A 53 -15.82 6.51 2.70
N PHE A 54 -16.09 5.23 2.90
CA PHE A 54 -17.27 4.70 3.55
C PHE A 54 -16.82 4.02 4.83
N VAL A 55 -17.22 4.60 5.95
CA VAL A 55 -17.00 4.03 7.27
C VAL A 55 -18.35 3.62 7.82
N ALA A 56 -18.42 2.43 8.42
CA ALA A 56 -19.62 1.97 9.11
C ALA A 56 -20.10 3.08 10.07
N ASP A 57 -21.41 3.31 10.08
CA ASP A 57 -22.09 4.31 10.92
C ASP A 57 -21.77 5.80 10.67
N SER A 58 -20.82 6.12 9.78
CA SER A 58 -20.41 7.51 9.49
C SER A 58 -20.81 8.00 8.09
N GLY A 59 -21.22 7.11 7.19
CA GLY A 59 -21.61 7.44 5.82
C GLY A 59 -20.41 7.68 4.90
N MET A 60 -20.66 8.34 3.76
CA MET A 60 -19.66 8.66 2.74
C MET A 60 -19.01 10.03 3.02
N ALA A 61 -17.68 10.10 3.01
CA ALA A 61 -16.94 11.35 3.16
C ALA A 61 -15.80 11.47 2.12
N PRO A 62 -15.56 12.66 1.53
CA PRO A 62 -14.40 12.86 0.66
C PRO A 62 -13.12 12.85 1.50
N ILE A 63 -12.08 12.18 0.98
CA ILE A 63 -10.75 12.08 1.57
C ILE A 63 -9.68 12.20 0.47
N THR A 64 -8.45 12.52 0.86
CA THR A 64 -7.29 12.42 -0.03
C THR A 64 -6.41 11.29 0.44
N VAL A 65 -6.08 10.37 -0.46
CA VAL A 65 -5.18 9.25 -0.20
C VAL A 65 -3.98 9.37 -1.11
N GLU A 66 -2.78 9.28 -0.55
CA GLU A 66 -1.56 9.27 -1.34
C GLU A 66 -1.17 7.82 -1.63
N LEU A 67 -1.14 7.46 -2.91
CA LEU A 67 -0.54 6.20 -3.36
C LEU A 67 0.94 6.43 -3.64
N GLN A 68 1.79 5.60 -3.04
CA GLN A 68 3.24 5.64 -3.19
C GLN A 68 3.76 4.31 -3.70
N TYR A 69 4.69 4.37 -4.64
CA TYR A 69 5.40 3.22 -5.19
C TYR A 69 6.91 3.49 -5.16
N ASP A 70 7.64 2.59 -4.51
CA ASP A 70 9.10 2.62 -4.39
C ASP A 70 9.67 1.41 -5.15
N PRO A 71 10.52 1.60 -6.19
CA PRO A 71 11.17 0.50 -6.90
C PRO A 71 11.98 -0.45 -6.02
N ALA A 72 12.42 0.01 -4.84
CA ALA A 72 13.09 -0.86 -3.87
C ALA A 72 12.13 -1.88 -3.23
N ASP A 73 10.82 -1.62 -3.19
CA ASP A 73 9.78 -2.56 -2.76
C ASP A 73 8.80 -2.79 -3.93
N PRO A 74 9.23 -3.46 -5.01
CA PRO A 74 8.56 -3.44 -6.31
C PRO A 74 7.20 -4.16 -6.31
N TYR A 75 6.91 -4.94 -5.27
CA TYR A 75 5.67 -5.68 -5.11
C TYR A 75 4.60 -4.89 -4.35
N ALA A 76 4.97 -3.81 -3.67
CA ALA A 76 4.07 -3.08 -2.78
C ALA A 76 3.67 -1.70 -3.33
N VAL A 77 2.44 -1.31 -3.02
CA VAL A 77 1.95 0.06 -3.13
C VAL A 77 1.52 0.50 -1.73
N ALA A 78 2.06 1.61 -1.26
CA ALA A 78 1.62 2.19 0.00
C ALA A 78 0.45 3.16 -0.23
N ALA A 79 -0.69 2.91 0.41
CA ALA A 79 -1.80 3.84 0.49
C ALA A 79 -1.74 4.59 1.83
N VAL A 80 -1.53 5.90 1.77
CA VAL A 80 -1.40 6.77 2.94
C VAL A 80 -2.65 7.62 3.11
N PHE A 81 -3.38 7.36 4.19
CA PHE A 81 -4.60 8.06 4.57
C PHE A 81 -4.24 9.21 5.51
N HIS A 82 -4.48 10.44 5.07
CA HIS A 82 -4.29 11.62 5.89
C HIS A 82 -5.57 11.97 6.64
N GLY A 83 -5.47 12.04 7.97
CA GLY A 83 -6.55 12.48 8.86
C GLY A 83 -6.11 13.67 9.71
N ASP A 84 -6.89 13.94 10.77
CA ASP A 84 -6.53 14.96 11.77
C ASP A 84 -5.36 14.51 12.67
N ASP A 85 -5.09 13.20 12.74
CA ASP A 85 -4.03 12.55 13.52
C ASP A 85 -2.85 12.09 12.64
N ASP A 86 -1.95 11.26 13.19
CA ASP A 86 -0.87 10.62 12.42
C ASP A 86 -1.42 9.87 11.18
N PRO A 87 -0.76 9.99 10.02
CA PRO A 87 -1.21 9.32 8.80
C PRO A 87 -1.18 7.80 8.98
N VAL A 88 -2.25 7.14 8.51
CA VAL A 88 -2.36 5.68 8.52
C VAL A 88 -1.86 5.16 7.18
N ARG A 89 -0.91 4.22 7.20
CA ARG A 89 -0.32 3.61 5.99
C ARG A 89 -0.76 2.16 5.86
N TRP A 90 -1.28 1.81 4.69
CA TRP A 90 -1.54 0.43 4.28
C TRP A 90 -0.60 0.03 3.16
N LEU A 91 -0.11 -1.21 3.20
CA LEU A 91 0.61 -1.80 2.06
C LEU A 91 -0.34 -2.73 1.31
N LEU A 92 -0.44 -2.51 0.01
CA LEU A 92 -1.27 -3.27 -0.91
C LEU A 92 -0.35 -3.96 -1.93
N GLY A 93 -0.72 -5.16 -2.39
CA GLY A 93 -0.06 -5.76 -3.54
C GLY A 93 -0.25 -4.88 -4.78
N ARG A 94 0.83 -4.58 -5.50
CA ARG A 94 0.76 -3.81 -6.75
C ARG A 94 -0.08 -4.53 -7.80
N ASP A 95 0.11 -5.84 -7.90
CA ASP A 95 -0.66 -6.76 -8.74
C ASP A 95 -2.13 -6.85 -8.29
N LEU A 96 -2.37 -6.92 -6.98
CA LEU A 96 -3.71 -6.90 -6.40
C LEU A 96 -4.48 -5.65 -6.83
N LEU A 97 -3.86 -4.47 -6.75
CA LEU A 97 -4.49 -3.23 -7.16
C LEU A 97 -4.72 -3.19 -8.68
N HIS A 98 -3.76 -3.67 -9.46
CA HIS A 98 -3.86 -3.76 -10.92
C HIS A 98 -4.99 -4.69 -11.39
N ASP A 99 -5.08 -5.89 -10.84
CA ASP A 99 -6.12 -6.85 -11.22
C ASP A 99 -7.50 -6.38 -10.70
N GLY A 100 -7.50 -5.74 -9.53
CA GLY A 100 -8.65 -5.10 -8.91
C GLY A 100 -9.29 -3.97 -9.73
N THR A 101 -8.58 -3.39 -10.70
CA THR A 101 -9.20 -2.43 -11.64
C THR A 101 -10.09 -3.11 -12.70
N ARG A 102 -10.02 -4.45 -12.81
CA ARG A 102 -10.68 -5.23 -13.87
C ARG A 102 -11.66 -6.27 -13.34
N VAL A 103 -11.32 -6.93 -12.24
CA VAL A 103 -12.14 -7.99 -11.63
C VAL A 103 -12.07 -7.90 -10.11
N ALA A 104 -13.02 -8.52 -9.42
CA ALA A 104 -12.97 -8.62 -7.97
C ALA A 104 -11.86 -9.59 -7.55
N VAL A 105 -10.93 -9.10 -6.73
CA VAL A 105 -9.78 -9.82 -6.18
C VAL A 105 -9.58 -9.47 -4.70
N GLY A 106 -8.74 -10.25 -4.02
CA GLY A 106 -8.44 -10.03 -2.61
C GLY A 106 -8.52 -11.29 -1.79
N HIS A 107 -7.69 -11.34 -0.75
CA HIS A 107 -7.72 -12.36 0.27
C HIS A 107 -7.28 -11.76 1.61
N GLY A 108 -7.90 -12.21 2.70
CA GLY A 108 -7.61 -11.70 4.04
C GLY A 108 -8.15 -10.29 4.24
N ASP A 109 -7.25 -9.36 4.53
CA ASP A 109 -7.59 -8.02 5.03
C ASP A 109 -7.82 -6.98 3.93
N VAL A 110 -7.54 -7.33 2.67
CA VAL A 110 -7.64 -6.41 1.53
C VAL A 110 -8.45 -7.04 0.41
N HIS A 111 -9.49 -6.33 -0.02
CA HIS A 111 -10.30 -6.68 -1.19
C HIS A 111 -10.36 -5.49 -2.15
N VAL A 112 -10.24 -5.76 -3.46
CA VAL A 112 -10.25 -4.74 -4.51
C VAL A 112 -11.18 -5.18 -5.64
N TRP A 113 -12.05 -4.30 -6.10
CA TRP A 113 -12.94 -4.60 -7.23
C TRP A 113 -13.35 -3.36 -8.00
N PRO A 114 -13.67 -3.50 -9.30
CA PRO A 114 -14.25 -2.41 -10.08
C PRO A 114 -15.73 -2.25 -9.74
N SER A 115 -16.21 -1.02 -9.77
CA SER A 115 -17.63 -0.68 -9.61
C SER A 115 -18.00 0.52 -10.47
N VAL A 116 -19.27 0.92 -10.39
CA VAL A 116 -19.78 2.14 -11.00
C VAL A 116 -20.06 3.15 -9.89
N GLY A 117 -19.39 4.30 -9.96
CA GLY A 117 -19.50 5.38 -8.99
C GLY A 117 -20.78 6.21 -9.18
N PRO A 118 -21.05 7.16 -8.26
CA PRO A 118 -22.12 8.12 -8.41
C PRO A 118 -21.95 8.92 -9.71
N GLY A 119 -22.96 8.90 -10.59
CA GLY A 119 -22.89 9.57 -11.89
C GLY A 119 -22.42 8.70 -13.05
N GLY A 120 -22.15 7.41 -12.81
CA GLY A 120 -21.88 6.44 -13.88
C GLY A 120 -20.42 6.31 -14.29
N SER A 121 -19.49 6.93 -13.57
CA SER A 121 -18.05 6.76 -13.79
C SER A 121 -17.56 5.39 -13.31
N TRP A 122 -16.47 4.89 -13.90
CA TRP A 122 -15.83 3.67 -13.44
C TRP A 122 -14.94 3.99 -12.23
N VAL A 123 -15.17 3.27 -11.13
CA VAL A 123 -14.38 3.44 -9.91
C VAL A 123 -13.73 2.12 -9.52
N VAL A 124 -12.61 2.21 -8.81
CA VAL A 124 -11.99 1.08 -8.10
C VAL A 124 -12.34 1.23 -6.63
N VAL A 125 -12.86 0.16 -6.05
CA VAL A 125 -13.20 0.10 -4.64
C VAL A 125 -12.18 -0.77 -3.93
N VAL A 126 -11.63 -0.27 -2.84
CA VAL A 126 -10.69 -0.98 -1.95
C VAL A 126 -11.33 -1.08 -0.58
N GLU A 127 -11.55 -2.30 -0.10
CA GLU A 127 -11.94 -2.58 1.29
C GLU A 127 -10.72 -3.05 2.08
N LEU A 128 -10.54 -2.41 3.23
CA LEU A 128 -9.49 -2.69 4.20
C LEU A 128 -10.14 -3.12 5.51
N ILE A 129 -9.78 -4.30 5.98
CA ILE A 129 -10.33 -4.93 7.17
C ILE A 129 -9.21 -5.05 8.20
N SER A 130 -9.47 -4.59 9.42
CA SER A 130 -8.58 -4.76 10.56
C SER A 130 -9.39 -5.27 11.76
N PRO A 131 -8.73 -5.73 12.84
CA PRO A 131 -9.43 -6.08 14.08
C PRO A 131 -10.27 -4.93 14.65
N ASP A 132 -9.85 -3.69 14.39
CA ASP A 132 -10.48 -2.47 14.91
C ASP A 132 -11.64 -1.97 14.03
N GLY A 133 -11.82 -2.55 12.83
CA GLY A 133 -12.94 -2.20 11.95
C GLY A 133 -12.68 -2.42 10.48
N ARG A 134 -13.59 -1.90 9.65
CA ARG A 134 -13.48 -1.95 8.18
C ARG A 134 -13.65 -0.56 7.61
N VAL A 135 -12.91 -0.28 6.54
CA VAL A 135 -13.06 0.93 5.74
C VAL A 135 -13.11 0.54 4.27
N MET A 136 -14.00 1.16 3.53
CA MET A 136 -14.06 1.03 2.09
C MET A 136 -13.77 2.38 1.47
N VAL A 137 -12.87 2.43 0.51
CA VAL A 137 -12.55 3.66 -0.22
C VAL A 137 -12.76 3.44 -1.71
N GLN A 138 -13.28 4.47 -2.38
CA GLN A 138 -13.45 4.47 -3.83
C GLN A 138 -12.62 5.58 -4.46
N ALA A 139 -11.95 5.24 -5.56
CA ALA A 139 -11.20 6.17 -6.40
C ALA A 139 -11.68 6.05 -7.85
N GLU A 140 -11.59 7.14 -8.62
CA GLU A 140 -11.80 7.06 -10.07
C GLU A 140 -10.78 6.08 -10.67
N ARG A 141 -11.25 5.21 -11.57
CA ARG A 141 -10.41 4.15 -12.14
C ARG A 141 -9.24 4.72 -12.92
N ASP A 142 -9.47 5.78 -13.69
CA ASP A 142 -8.45 6.40 -14.54
C ASP A 142 -7.27 6.93 -13.71
N ASP A 143 -7.55 7.44 -12.50
CA ASP A 143 -6.52 7.92 -11.57
C ASP A 143 -5.65 6.77 -11.03
N VAL A 144 -6.27 5.64 -10.70
CA VAL A 144 -5.56 4.44 -10.24
C VAL A 144 -4.75 3.83 -11.40
N ASP A 145 -5.34 3.72 -12.59
CA ASP A 145 -4.67 3.21 -13.78
C ASP A 145 -3.47 4.09 -14.17
N ALA A 146 -3.57 5.42 -14.06
CA ALA A 146 -2.47 6.34 -14.31
C ALA A 146 -1.30 6.16 -13.31
N PHE A 147 -1.60 5.95 -12.03
CA PHE A 147 -0.59 5.64 -11.02
C PHE A 147 0.10 4.29 -11.31
N LEU A 148 -0.68 3.26 -11.65
CA LEU A 148 -0.15 1.92 -11.98
C LEU A 148 0.68 1.93 -13.27
N GLU A 149 0.34 2.77 -14.24
CA GLU A 149 1.16 2.97 -15.44
C GLU A 149 2.50 3.64 -15.08
N ALA A 150 2.47 4.62 -14.18
CA ALA A 150 3.69 5.27 -13.70
C ALA A 150 4.60 4.30 -12.92
N SER A 151 4.04 3.42 -12.09
CA SER A 151 4.84 2.38 -11.40
C SER A 151 5.41 1.34 -12.38
N ALA A 152 4.65 0.95 -13.40
CA ALA A 152 5.09 0.03 -14.43
C ALA A 152 6.21 0.60 -15.32
N ARG A 153 6.29 1.92 -15.46
CA ARG A 153 7.43 2.58 -16.14
C ARG A 153 8.74 2.46 -15.36
N LEU A 154 8.68 2.34 -14.03
CA LEU A 154 9.86 2.17 -13.18
C LEU A 154 10.27 0.71 -13.07
N VAL A 155 9.30 -0.18 -12.83
CA VAL A 155 9.51 -1.63 -12.80
C VAL A 155 8.36 -2.29 -13.55
N PRO A 156 8.58 -2.81 -14.77
CA PRO A 156 7.56 -3.52 -15.52
C PRO A 156 6.99 -4.71 -14.72
N TYR A 157 5.72 -5.03 -14.92
CA TYR A 157 5.12 -6.24 -14.35
C TYR A 157 5.87 -7.48 -14.83
N GLY A 158 6.22 -8.38 -13.91
CA GLY A 158 7.02 -9.57 -14.15
C GLY A 158 8.55 -9.36 -14.09
N ALA A 159 9.03 -8.12 -13.94
CA ALA A 159 10.45 -7.80 -13.81
C ALA A 159 10.88 -7.53 -12.35
N GLU A 160 9.98 -7.66 -11.38
CA GLU A 160 10.17 -7.25 -9.98
C GLU A 160 11.34 -7.97 -9.29
N SER A 161 11.59 -9.24 -9.63
CA SER A 161 12.66 -10.04 -9.03
C SER A 161 14.06 -9.52 -9.35
N ALA A 162 14.20 -8.67 -10.36
CA ALA A 162 15.46 -7.97 -10.64
C ALA A 162 15.73 -6.80 -9.67
N TYR A 163 14.72 -6.37 -8.92
CA TYR A 163 14.75 -5.19 -8.04
C TYR A 163 14.63 -5.54 -6.55
N CYS A 164 14.03 -6.68 -6.19
CA CYS A 164 14.14 -7.23 -4.83
C CYS A 164 14.42 -8.74 -4.87
N ASP A 165 15.49 -9.15 -4.19
CA ASP A 165 15.89 -10.55 -4.04
C ASP A 165 15.07 -11.20 -2.91
N VAL A 166 13.92 -11.75 -3.30
CA VAL A 166 12.97 -12.39 -2.38
C VAL A 166 13.55 -13.64 -1.73
N ASP A 167 14.41 -14.39 -2.42
CA ASP A 167 14.99 -15.62 -1.88
C ASP A 167 15.95 -15.32 -0.72
N THR A 168 16.78 -14.29 -0.88
CA THR A 168 17.64 -13.81 0.21
C THR A 168 16.80 -13.29 1.38
N LEU A 169 15.75 -12.51 1.11
CA LEU A 169 14.83 -12.03 2.15
C LEU A 169 14.20 -13.17 2.95
N ILE A 170 13.70 -14.21 2.28
CA ILE A 170 13.10 -15.37 2.93
C ILE A 170 14.15 -16.11 3.77
N ALA A 171 15.36 -16.31 3.23
CA ALA A 171 16.44 -16.96 3.96
C ALA A 171 16.81 -16.19 5.24
N ASP A 172 16.85 -14.87 5.18
CA ASP A 172 17.11 -14.01 6.34
C ASP A 172 16.00 -14.12 7.38
N LEU A 173 14.73 -14.07 6.97
CA LEU A 173 13.59 -14.21 7.87
C LEU A 173 13.59 -15.56 8.61
N LEU A 174 13.90 -16.65 7.90
CA LEU A 174 13.95 -18.00 8.47
C LEU A 174 15.19 -18.23 9.35
N THR A 175 16.28 -17.50 9.08
CA THR A 175 17.52 -17.58 9.88
C THR A 175 17.46 -16.64 11.09
N SER A 176 16.67 -15.56 11.03
CA SER A 176 16.34 -14.69 12.15
C SER A 176 15.34 -15.39 13.08
N SER A 177 15.83 -16.39 13.84
CA SER A 177 15.03 -17.00 14.90
C SER A 177 14.62 -15.93 15.92
N PRO A 178 13.32 -15.76 16.25
CA PRO A 178 12.93 -14.94 17.38
C PRO A 178 13.54 -15.56 18.64
N GLY A 179 14.34 -14.77 19.35
CA GLY A 179 15.22 -15.21 20.42
C GLY A 179 14.60 -16.20 21.41
N ASP A 180 15.37 -17.24 21.68
CA ASP A 180 15.23 -18.15 22.82
C ASP A 180 15.09 -17.36 24.14
N PRO A 181 13.99 -17.51 24.90
CA PRO A 181 13.79 -16.83 26.18
C PRO A 181 14.46 -17.53 27.38
N THR A 182 15.50 -18.37 27.22
CA THR A 182 16.18 -19.02 28.35
C THR A 182 17.60 -18.51 28.62
N THR A 183 17.69 -17.31 29.17
CA THR A 183 18.81 -16.98 30.07
C THR A 183 18.35 -16.14 31.26
N ARG A 184 17.46 -16.71 32.09
CA ARG A 184 17.21 -16.17 33.43
C ARG A 184 18.40 -16.56 34.31
N ARG A 185 19.23 -15.54 34.59
CA ARG A 185 20.40 -15.56 35.48
C ARG A 185 20.15 -16.37 36.76
N GLY A 186 20.98 -17.39 36.98
CA GLY A 186 21.34 -17.81 38.32
C GLY A 186 22.54 -16.99 38.78
N ARG A 187 22.34 -16.09 39.74
CA ARG A 187 23.19 -15.87 40.92
C ARG A 187 22.59 -14.81 41.82
#